data_AF-A0A4Q2KNB6-F1
#
_entry.id   AF-A0A4Q2KNB6-F1
#
_cell.length_a   1.000
_cell.length_b   1.000
_cell.length_c   1.000
_cell.angle_alpha   90.00
_cell.angle_beta   90.00
_cell.angle_gamma   90.00
#
_symmetry.space_group_name_H-M   'P 1'
#
loop_
_entity.id
_entity.type
_entity.pdbx_description
1 polymer ?
#
loop_
_entity_poly.entity_id
_entity_poly.type
_entity_poly.pdbx_seq_one_letter_code
_entity_poly.pdbx_strand_id
1 'polypeptide(L)'
;ASLVATGALVAGVFEAARATTLARGWLSRPWELLGVAGKGGELAGYAAGHVRHRIPYRLGRAVVAAHGTDHVESVTVARLDAQWHPIPGSEVRIEADAVCVSHGFTPRLELPIAAGCEISPDRFVIVDDAQRTSVLGVYAAGEITGIGGADAALAEGAVAGHCAAGGRTDDPAVRAASAARRVSAAFATRLEAAHGIRPGWTGWLTDDTVVCRCEEVSYGRLMATAAATSSSGLRSLKLTTRAGLGICQGRVCGRTVESLLGEAVTDAASGRLGLIDGATTDRRPIAAPLRLGELAAGVEPDRAAEPNAHAPTSTKGHA
;
A
#
# COMPACT_ATOMS: atom_id res chain seq x y z
N ALA A 1 -2.53 11.01 -18.57
CA ALA A 1 -1.79 10.81 -19.83
C ALA A 1 -2.11 9.46 -20.47
N SER A 2 -1.91 8.34 -19.77
CA SER A 2 -2.12 7.00 -20.35
C SER A 2 -3.55 6.73 -20.87
N LEU A 3 -4.60 7.14 -20.13
CA LEU A 3 -5.99 7.01 -20.60
C LEU A 3 -6.26 7.77 -21.91
N VAL A 4 -5.67 8.95 -22.05
CA VAL A 4 -5.86 9.76 -23.26
C VAL A 4 -5.11 9.13 -24.44
N ALA A 5 -3.96 8.52 -24.18
CA ALA A 5 -3.18 7.82 -25.21
C ALA A 5 -3.93 6.60 -25.77
N THR A 6 -4.87 6.02 -25.02
CA THR A 6 -5.75 4.94 -25.50
C THR A 6 -7.03 5.46 -26.17
N GLY A 7 -7.17 6.77 -26.37
CA GLY A 7 -8.34 7.39 -27.00
C GLY A 7 -9.53 7.63 -26.05
N ALA A 8 -9.36 7.45 -24.74
CA ALA A 8 -10.45 7.69 -23.80
C ALA A 8 -10.74 9.19 -23.64
N LEU A 9 -12.02 9.53 -23.51
CA LEU A 9 -12.47 10.86 -23.12
C LEU A 9 -12.40 10.98 -21.59
N VAL A 10 -11.54 11.86 -21.08
CA VAL A 10 -11.41 12.06 -19.63
C VAL A 10 -12.28 13.24 -19.20
N ALA A 11 -13.42 12.94 -18.55
CA ALA A 11 -14.36 13.94 -18.07
C ALA A 11 -13.75 14.92 -17.03
N GLY A 12 -12.77 14.46 -16.26
CA GLY A 12 -12.02 15.30 -15.33
C GLY A 12 -11.17 14.50 -14.35
N VAL A 13 -10.30 15.21 -13.65
CA VAL A 13 -9.60 14.71 -12.46
C VAL A 13 -10.11 15.48 -11.26
N PHE A 14 -10.61 14.75 -10.26
CA PHE A 14 -11.19 15.29 -9.04
C PHE A 14 -10.25 14.94 -7.88
N GLU A 15 -9.55 15.95 -7.39
CA GLU A 15 -8.58 15.83 -6.30
C GLU A 15 -9.23 16.29 -5.01
N ALA A 16 -9.25 15.40 -4.02
CA ALA A 16 -9.87 15.66 -2.72
C ALA A 16 -9.09 16.73 -1.93
N ALA A 17 -7.78 16.83 -2.13
CA ALA A 17 -6.97 17.87 -1.53
C ALA A 17 -7.39 19.27 -2.00
N ARG A 18 -7.52 20.20 -1.05
CA ARG A 18 -7.84 21.61 -1.32
C ARG A 18 -6.57 22.37 -1.64
N ALA A 19 -6.69 23.44 -2.43
CA ALA A 19 -5.57 24.30 -2.81
C ALA A 19 -4.74 24.78 -1.60
N THR A 20 -5.40 25.13 -0.50
CA THR A 20 -4.74 25.55 0.75
C THR A 20 -3.94 24.43 1.41
N THR A 21 -4.46 23.20 1.42
CA THR A 21 -3.77 22.01 1.94
C THR A 21 -2.56 21.66 1.08
N LEU A 22 -2.73 21.66 -0.25
CA LEU A 22 -1.64 21.45 -1.19
C LEU A 22 -0.54 22.50 -0.98
N ALA A 23 -0.90 23.78 -1.00
CA ALA A 23 0.05 24.87 -0.79
C ALA A 23 0.80 24.70 0.54
N ARG A 24 0.11 24.41 1.64
CA ARG A 24 0.76 24.20 2.95
C ARG A 24 1.69 22.98 2.95
N GLY A 25 1.26 21.85 2.38
CA GLY A 25 2.06 20.63 2.31
C GLY A 25 3.36 20.84 1.53
N TRP A 26 3.26 21.47 0.36
CA TRP A 26 4.39 21.72 -0.53
C TRP A 26 5.29 22.90 -0.08
N LEU A 27 4.72 23.98 0.47
CA LEU A 27 5.45 25.20 0.85
C LEU A 27 5.98 25.20 2.28
N SER A 28 5.71 24.18 3.10
CA SER A 28 6.17 24.13 4.49
C SER A 28 7.70 24.23 4.62
N ARG A 29 8.45 23.76 3.60
CA ARG A 29 9.92 23.70 3.59
C ARG A 29 10.47 23.70 2.14
N PRO A 30 10.42 24.82 1.40
CA PRO A 30 10.71 24.86 -0.04
C PRO A 30 12.17 24.60 -0.42
N TRP A 31 13.13 24.83 0.48
CA TRP A 31 14.56 24.63 0.22
C TRP A 31 14.95 23.16 -0.03
N GLU A 32 14.18 22.20 0.48
CA GLU A 32 14.40 20.76 0.23
C GLU A 32 13.84 20.31 -1.13
N LEU A 33 13.02 21.12 -1.81
CA LEU A 33 12.58 20.87 -3.18
C LEU A 33 13.68 21.16 -4.22
N LEU A 34 14.72 21.91 -3.84
CA LEU A 34 15.87 22.18 -4.70
C LEU A 34 16.61 20.91 -5.13
N GLY A 35 16.53 19.84 -4.32
CA GLY A 35 17.15 18.55 -4.63
C GLY A 35 16.36 17.67 -5.60
N VAL A 36 15.12 18.04 -5.96
CA VAL A 36 14.20 17.21 -6.76
C VAL A 36 13.89 17.88 -8.12
N ALA A 37 14.90 18.52 -8.74
CA ALA A 37 14.75 19.35 -9.94
C ALA A 37 14.02 18.67 -11.11
N GLY A 38 14.15 17.34 -11.26
CA GLY A 38 13.48 16.56 -12.32
C GLY A 38 11.95 16.52 -12.21
N LYS A 39 11.38 16.63 -11.00
CA LYS A 39 9.91 16.55 -10.79
C LYS A 39 9.16 17.76 -11.32
N GLY A 40 9.84 18.91 -11.47
CA GLY A 40 9.26 20.08 -12.12
C GLY A 40 8.93 19.84 -13.59
N GLY A 41 9.79 19.10 -14.30
CA GLY A 41 9.56 18.70 -15.69
C GLY A 41 8.39 17.72 -15.84
N GLU A 42 8.29 16.74 -14.94
CA GLU A 42 7.14 15.82 -14.90
C GLU A 42 5.83 16.59 -14.66
N LEU A 43 5.79 17.49 -13.67
CA LEU A 43 4.62 18.31 -13.36
C LEU A 43 4.20 19.17 -14.56
N ALA A 44 5.17 19.81 -15.23
CA ALA A 44 4.91 20.60 -16.44
C ALA A 44 4.35 19.72 -17.57
N GLY A 45 4.88 18.50 -17.74
CA GLY A 45 4.37 17.51 -18.69
C GLY A 45 2.92 17.12 -18.40
N TYR A 46 2.58 16.85 -17.13
CA TYR A 46 1.21 16.58 -16.72
C TYR A 46 0.30 17.77 -17.02
N ALA A 47 0.69 18.98 -16.59
CA ALA A 47 -0.09 20.20 -16.82
C ALA A 47 -0.33 20.45 -18.31
N ALA A 48 0.71 20.32 -19.14
CA ALA A 48 0.60 20.45 -20.59
C ALA A 48 -0.35 19.42 -21.19
N GLY A 49 -0.30 18.17 -20.72
CA GLY A 49 -1.24 17.12 -21.13
C GLY A 49 -2.68 17.45 -20.77
N HIS A 50 -2.93 17.93 -19.54
CA HIS A 50 -4.25 18.37 -19.10
C HIS A 50 -4.79 19.52 -19.97
N VAL A 51 -3.96 20.53 -20.26
CA VAL A 51 -4.34 21.67 -21.09
C VAL A 51 -4.61 21.24 -22.54
N ARG A 52 -3.70 20.47 -23.14
CA ARG A 52 -3.81 19.98 -24.53
C ARG A 52 -5.09 19.22 -24.77
N HIS A 53 -5.50 18.39 -23.81
CA HIS A 53 -6.68 17.55 -23.90
C HIS A 53 -7.90 18.13 -23.18
N ARG A 54 -7.81 19.39 -22.71
CA ARG A 54 -8.88 20.11 -22.00
C ARG A 54 -9.47 19.35 -20.82
N ILE A 55 -8.64 18.59 -20.11
CA ILE A 55 -9.05 17.77 -18.97
C ILE A 55 -9.10 18.67 -17.73
N PRO A 56 -10.28 18.93 -17.15
CA PRO A 56 -10.37 19.77 -15.97
C PRO A 56 -9.75 19.06 -14.76
N TYR A 57 -8.83 19.74 -14.07
CA TYR A 57 -8.31 19.32 -12.77
C TYR A 57 -9.01 20.13 -11.67
N ARG A 58 -9.84 19.49 -10.84
CA ARG A 58 -10.69 20.15 -9.85
C ARG A 58 -10.30 19.74 -8.44
N LEU A 59 -9.77 20.70 -7.69
CA LEU A 59 -9.37 20.55 -6.29
C LEU A 59 -10.57 20.61 -5.33
N GLY A 60 -10.42 20.00 -4.16
CA GLY A 60 -11.45 19.94 -3.12
C GLY A 60 -12.72 19.23 -3.57
N ARG A 61 -12.60 18.22 -4.44
CA ARG A 61 -13.73 17.45 -4.97
C ARG A 61 -13.34 15.98 -5.08
N ALA A 62 -14.31 15.09 -4.90
CA ALA A 62 -14.12 13.66 -5.12
C ALA A 62 -15.38 13.02 -5.69
N VAL A 63 -15.21 11.85 -6.31
CA VAL A 63 -16.30 10.94 -6.61
C VAL A 63 -16.74 10.30 -5.30
N VAL A 64 -17.99 10.55 -4.88
CA VAL A 64 -18.58 10.04 -3.64
C VAL A 64 -19.54 8.88 -3.85
N ALA A 65 -19.99 8.67 -5.10
CA ALA A 65 -20.77 7.49 -5.48
C ALA A 65 -20.54 7.16 -6.97
N ALA A 66 -20.56 5.88 -7.30
CA ALA A 66 -20.63 5.38 -8.67
C ALA A 66 -21.98 4.68 -8.86
N HIS A 67 -22.59 4.81 -10.04
CA HIS A 67 -23.93 4.35 -10.33
C HIS A 67 -23.93 3.47 -11.58
N GLY A 68 -24.78 2.45 -11.57
CA GLY A 68 -24.94 1.46 -12.62
C GLY A 68 -25.08 0.06 -12.01
N THR A 69 -25.41 -0.93 -12.84
CA THR A 69 -25.59 -2.32 -12.39
C THR A 69 -24.41 -3.19 -12.82
N ASP A 70 -24.23 -3.39 -14.12
CA ASP A 70 -23.17 -4.25 -14.65
C ASP A 70 -21.85 -3.49 -14.90
N HIS A 71 -21.95 -2.18 -15.11
CA HIS A 71 -20.83 -1.27 -15.31
C HIS A 71 -21.20 0.11 -14.75
N VAL A 72 -20.21 1.00 -14.63
CA VAL A 72 -20.48 2.38 -14.25
C VAL A 72 -21.16 3.07 -15.43
N GLU A 73 -22.27 3.75 -15.17
CA GLU A 73 -22.97 4.57 -16.16
C GLU A 73 -22.79 6.06 -15.84
N SER A 74 -22.53 6.36 -14.56
CA SER A 74 -22.25 7.72 -14.11
C SER A 74 -21.70 7.75 -12.69
N VAL A 75 -21.14 8.90 -12.31
CA VAL A 75 -20.57 9.16 -10.99
C VAL A 75 -21.20 10.40 -10.36
N THR A 76 -21.37 10.40 -9.04
CA THR A 76 -21.67 11.62 -8.28
C THR A 76 -20.36 12.20 -7.76
N VAL A 77 -20.09 13.45 -8.13
CA VAL A 77 -18.97 14.24 -7.60
C VAL A 77 -19.50 15.28 -6.62
N ALA A 78 -18.88 15.39 -5.44
CA ALA A 78 -19.21 16.41 -4.44
C ALA A 78 -18.00 17.33 -4.16
N ARG A 79 -18.28 18.54 -3.67
CA ARG A 79 -17.25 19.37 -3.04
C ARG A 79 -16.97 18.84 -1.64
N LEU A 80 -15.73 18.99 -1.19
CA LEU A 80 -15.29 18.53 0.12
C LEU A 80 -14.83 19.70 1.01
N ASP A 81 -15.00 19.52 2.32
CA ASP A 81 -14.37 20.37 3.33
C ASP A 81 -12.87 20.03 3.54
N ALA A 82 -12.23 20.60 4.57
CA ALA A 82 -10.81 20.35 4.83
C ALA A 82 -10.51 18.95 5.41
N GLN A 83 -11.53 18.29 5.98
CA GLN A 83 -11.49 16.96 6.58
C GLN A 83 -11.98 15.88 5.62
N TRP A 84 -12.36 16.27 4.38
CA TRP A 84 -12.95 15.43 3.35
C TRP A 84 -14.41 15.04 3.58
N HIS A 85 -15.18 15.75 4.41
CA HIS A 85 -16.63 15.57 4.42
C HIS A 85 -17.26 16.18 3.15
N PRO A 86 -18.20 15.50 2.49
CA PRO A 86 -18.96 16.07 1.39
C PRO A 86 -19.79 17.26 1.86
N ILE A 87 -19.80 18.33 1.08
CA ILE A 87 -20.62 19.51 1.34
C ILE A 87 -22.02 19.24 0.76
N PRO A 88 -23.08 19.15 1.59
CA PRO A 88 -24.42 18.87 1.10
C PRO A 88 -24.91 19.88 0.07
N GLY A 89 -25.60 19.40 -0.96
CA GLY A 89 -26.13 20.23 -2.05
C GLY A 89 -25.08 20.64 -3.10
N SER A 90 -23.86 20.12 -3.02
CA SER A 90 -22.79 20.38 -4.00
C SER A 90 -22.60 19.25 -5.01
N GLU A 91 -23.42 18.21 -4.91
CA GLU A 91 -23.39 17.01 -5.73
C GLU A 91 -23.73 17.30 -7.18
N VAL A 92 -22.93 16.75 -8.09
CA VAL A 92 -23.17 16.82 -9.53
C VAL A 92 -23.01 15.42 -10.10
N ARG A 93 -23.98 14.98 -10.90
CA ARG A 93 -23.89 13.72 -11.65
C ARG A 93 -23.14 13.97 -12.96
N ILE A 94 -22.20 13.08 -13.27
CA ILE A 94 -21.42 13.10 -14.51
C ILE A 94 -21.55 11.72 -15.15
N GLU A 95 -21.97 11.65 -16.40
CA GLU A 95 -21.97 10.41 -17.18
C GLU A 95 -20.55 9.92 -17.42
N ALA A 96 -20.32 8.64 -17.16
CA ALA A 96 -19.02 7.99 -17.32
C ALA A 96 -19.22 6.49 -17.38
N ASP A 97 -18.51 5.83 -18.30
CA ASP A 97 -18.48 4.37 -18.43
C ASP A 97 -17.40 3.70 -17.55
N ALA A 98 -16.47 4.50 -17.04
CA ALA A 98 -15.38 4.07 -16.17
C ALA A 98 -15.01 5.13 -15.13
N VAL A 99 -14.57 4.67 -13.96
CA VAL A 99 -13.99 5.52 -12.91
C VAL A 99 -12.64 4.95 -12.47
N CYS A 100 -11.63 5.81 -12.42
CA CYS A 100 -10.33 5.48 -11.85
C CYS A 100 -10.21 6.14 -10.48
N VAL A 101 -9.97 5.33 -9.45
CA VAL A 101 -9.84 5.79 -8.07
C VAL A 101 -8.45 5.47 -7.57
N SER A 102 -7.78 6.47 -7.00
CA SER A 102 -6.54 6.31 -6.24
C SER A 102 -6.80 6.76 -4.80
N HIS A 103 -6.59 5.86 -3.83
CA HIS A 103 -6.84 6.13 -2.42
C HIS A 103 -5.63 5.68 -1.58
N GLY A 104 -4.56 6.49 -1.66
CA GLY A 104 -3.31 6.24 -0.94
C GLY A 104 -2.55 4.99 -1.39
N PHE A 105 -1.47 4.69 -0.67
CA PHE A 105 -0.61 3.52 -0.90
C PHE A 105 -0.56 2.62 0.34
N THR A 106 -0.48 1.32 0.09
CA THR A 106 -0.34 0.30 1.13
C THR A 106 0.92 -0.51 0.84
N PRO A 107 2.01 -0.34 1.61
CA PRO A 107 3.17 -1.22 1.50
C PRO A 107 2.79 -2.69 1.71
N ARG A 108 3.44 -3.57 0.94
CA ARG A 108 3.30 -5.03 1.03
C ARG A 108 4.27 -5.58 2.06
N LEU A 109 3.80 -5.70 3.30
CA LEU A 109 4.64 -6.04 4.45
C LEU A 109 4.69 -7.54 4.77
N GLU A 110 4.01 -8.39 3.99
CA GLU A 110 3.89 -9.82 4.29
C GLU A 110 5.25 -10.51 4.45
N LEU A 111 6.18 -10.26 3.52
CA LEU A 111 7.51 -10.87 3.53
C LEU A 111 8.42 -10.30 4.62
N PRO A 112 8.55 -8.96 4.79
CA PRO A 112 9.29 -8.40 5.92
C PRO A 112 8.78 -8.90 7.28
N ILE A 113 7.46 -8.97 7.47
CA ILE A 113 6.87 -9.48 8.72
C ILE A 113 7.21 -10.96 8.92
N ALA A 114 7.09 -11.79 7.88
CA ALA A 114 7.45 -13.20 7.95
C ALA A 114 8.95 -13.42 8.23
N ALA A 115 9.80 -12.53 7.72
CA ALA A 115 11.24 -12.52 7.98
C ALA A 115 11.60 -12.03 9.41
N GLY A 116 10.64 -11.46 10.15
CA GLY A 116 10.87 -10.91 11.49
C GLY A 116 11.41 -9.48 11.50
N CYS A 117 11.29 -8.75 10.39
CA CYS A 117 11.72 -7.35 10.30
C CYS A 117 10.85 -6.46 11.19
N GLU A 118 11.48 -5.47 11.82
CA GLU A 118 10.79 -4.43 12.57
C GLU A 118 10.00 -3.51 11.62
N ILE A 119 8.76 -3.23 12.02
CA ILE A 119 7.81 -2.41 11.28
C ILE A 119 7.49 -1.17 12.12
N SER A 120 7.57 0.01 11.51
CA SER A 120 7.25 1.29 12.16
C SER A 120 5.75 1.40 12.47
N PRO A 121 5.34 2.31 13.38
CA PRO A 121 3.93 2.61 13.60
C PRO A 121 3.17 3.04 12.34
N ASP A 122 3.85 3.73 11.41
CA ASP A 122 3.31 4.15 10.11
C ASP A 122 3.24 3.02 9.08
N ARG A 123 3.61 1.79 9.49
CA ARG A 123 3.57 0.57 8.70
C ARG A 123 4.51 0.59 7.51
N PHE A 124 5.79 0.88 7.78
CA PHE A 124 6.91 0.67 6.86
C PHE A 124 7.99 -0.18 7.52
N VAL A 125 8.82 -0.86 6.74
CA VAL A 125 10.00 -1.57 7.24
C VAL A 125 11.03 -0.56 7.73
N ILE A 126 11.49 -0.72 8.98
CA ILE A 126 12.56 0.13 9.52
C ILE A 126 13.89 -0.30 8.94
N VAL A 127 14.64 0.66 8.38
CA VAL A 127 15.95 0.43 7.77
C VAL A 127 16.97 1.49 8.18
N ASP A 128 18.24 1.12 8.17
CA ASP A 128 19.37 2.04 8.34
C ASP A 128 19.77 2.75 7.02
N ASP A 129 20.84 3.53 7.06
CA ASP A 129 21.37 4.24 5.89
C ASP A 129 21.95 3.34 4.79
N ALA A 130 22.23 2.07 5.12
CA ALA A 130 22.66 1.03 4.20
C ALA A 130 21.50 0.12 3.77
N GLN A 131 20.25 0.52 4.06
CA GLN A 131 19.03 -0.24 3.77
C GLN A 131 18.96 -1.62 4.47
N ARG A 132 19.70 -1.81 5.57
CA ARG A 132 19.61 -3.02 6.40
C ARG A 132 18.38 -2.94 7.28
N THR A 133 17.65 -4.05 7.38
CA THR A 133 16.55 -4.18 8.35
C THR A 133 17.09 -4.61 9.71
N SER A 134 16.20 -4.79 10.69
CA SER A 134 16.55 -5.38 11.99
C SER A 134 16.99 -6.85 11.92
N VAL A 135 16.80 -7.52 10.77
CA VAL A 135 17.15 -8.93 10.57
C VAL A 135 18.46 -9.01 9.79
N LEU A 136 19.45 -9.69 10.37
CA LEU A 136 20.76 -9.85 9.75
C LEU A 136 20.66 -10.50 8.36
N GLY A 137 21.29 -9.88 7.37
CA GLY A 137 21.29 -10.37 5.99
C GLY A 137 20.03 -10.03 5.20
N VAL A 138 19.05 -9.35 5.81
CA VAL A 138 17.84 -8.86 5.13
C VAL A 138 17.96 -7.36 4.87
N TYR A 139 17.70 -6.99 3.63
CA TYR A 139 17.70 -5.61 3.16
C TYR A 139 16.31 -5.30 2.58
N ALA A 140 15.87 -4.05 2.71
CA ALA A 140 14.59 -3.60 2.18
C ALA A 140 14.79 -2.27 1.44
N ALA A 141 14.06 -2.05 0.35
CA ALA A 141 14.13 -0.82 -0.45
C ALA A 141 12.82 -0.57 -1.17
N GLY A 142 12.56 0.69 -1.53
CA GLY A 142 11.37 1.11 -2.25
C GLY A 142 10.19 1.36 -1.32
N GLU A 143 8.98 1.19 -1.86
CA GLU A 143 7.76 1.65 -1.19
C GLU A 143 7.45 0.93 0.12
N ILE A 144 8.09 -0.21 0.40
CA ILE A 144 7.99 -0.90 1.69
C ILE A 144 8.76 -0.18 2.81
N THR A 145 9.71 0.70 2.49
CA THR A 145 10.46 1.54 3.43
C THR A 145 9.96 2.98 3.48
N GLY A 146 9.06 3.39 2.58
CA GLY A 146 8.42 4.71 2.54
C GLY A 146 7.94 5.10 1.14
N ILE A 147 6.96 6.01 1.01
CA ILE A 147 6.38 6.39 -0.30
C ILE A 147 7.17 7.54 -0.95
N GLY A 148 8.32 7.21 -1.57
CA GLY A 148 9.19 8.18 -2.24
C GLY A 148 9.09 8.25 -3.77
N GLY A 149 8.38 7.30 -4.39
CA GLY A 149 8.31 7.15 -5.85
C GLY A 149 9.50 6.40 -6.47
N ALA A 150 9.50 6.26 -7.79
CA ALA A 150 10.44 5.40 -8.53
C ALA A 150 11.91 5.79 -8.32
N ASP A 151 12.25 7.07 -8.35
CA ASP A 151 13.63 7.54 -8.19
C ASP A 151 14.18 7.21 -6.80
N ALA A 152 13.35 7.33 -5.77
CA ALA A 152 13.69 6.93 -4.41
C ALA A 152 13.94 5.41 -4.34
N ALA A 153 13.02 4.62 -4.89
CA ALA A 153 13.13 3.16 -4.90
C ALA A 153 14.37 2.66 -5.64
N LEU A 154 14.75 3.30 -6.75
CA LEU A 154 15.97 2.97 -7.49
C LEU A 154 17.23 3.31 -6.68
N ALA A 155 17.27 4.49 -6.05
CA ALA A 155 18.39 4.89 -5.21
C ALA A 155 18.56 3.97 -4.00
N GLU A 156 17.46 3.67 -3.29
CA GLU A 156 17.44 2.74 -2.17
C GLU A 156 17.83 1.32 -2.61
N GLY A 157 17.33 0.84 -3.75
CA GLY A 157 17.66 -0.47 -4.29
C GLY A 157 19.13 -0.62 -4.64
N ALA A 158 19.74 0.42 -5.22
CA ALA A 158 21.18 0.45 -5.50
C ALA A 158 22.00 0.37 -4.20
N VAL A 159 21.60 1.11 -3.15
CA VAL A 159 22.24 1.05 -1.84
C VAL A 159 22.10 -0.33 -1.21
N ALA A 160 20.87 -0.86 -1.15
CA ALA A 160 20.57 -2.16 -0.58
C ALA A 160 21.36 -3.28 -1.26
N GLY A 161 21.37 -3.31 -2.60
CA GLY A 161 22.08 -4.33 -3.37
C GLY A 161 23.59 -4.27 -3.16
N HIS A 162 24.18 -3.07 -3.19
CA HIS A 162 25.61 -2.88 -2.99
C HIS A 162 26.05 -3.30 -1.58
N CYS A 163 25.30 -2.90 -0.55
CA CYS A 163 25.60 -3.27 0.83
C CYS A 163 25.34 -4.76 1.12
N ALA A 164 24.34 -5.37 0.48
CA ALA A 164 24.10 -6.81 0.53
C ALA A 164 25.28 -7.61 -0.07
N ALA A 165 25.97 -7.06 -1.07
CA ALA A 165 27.18 -7.65 -1.66
C ALA A 165 28.46 -7.42 -0.84
N GLY A 166 28.37 -6.84 0.36
CA GLY A 166 29.51 -6.55 1.23
C GLY A 166 30.15 -5.16 1.03
N GLY A 167 29.55 -4.33 0.18
CA GLY A 167 29.99 -2.95 -0.04
C GLY A 167 29.56 -1.98 1.06
N ARG A 168 30.09 -0.75 1.00
CA ARG A 168 29.80 0.34 1.94
C ARG A 168 29.07 1.49 1.26
N THR A 169 28.32 2.27 2.04
CA THR A 169 27.52 3.41 1.54
C THR A 169 28.38 4.58 1.03
N ASP A 170 29.65 4.63 1.41
CA ASP A 170 30.64 5.63 0.96
C ASP A 170 31.42 5.20 -0.30
N ASP A 171 31.20 3.97 -0.78
CA ASP A 171 31.88 3.45 -1.97
C ASP A 171 31.51 4.25 -3.22
N PRO A 172 32.49 4.53 -4.11
CA PRO A 172 32.26 5.30 -5.32
C PRO A 172 31.08 4.88 -6.18
N ALA A 173 30.80 3.57 -6.23
CA ALA A 173 29.71 3.00 -7.02
C ALA A 173 28.31 3.43 -6.57
N VAL A 174 28.14 3.77 -5.28
CA VAL A 174 26.82 3.97 -4.66
C VAL A 174 26.65 5.37 -4.04
N ARG A 175 27.72 6.16 -3.89
CA ARG A 175 27.65 7.52 -3.29
C ARG A 175 26.53 8.40 -3.83
N ALA A 176 26.32 8.40 -5.16
CA ALA A 176 25.27 9.20 -5.80
C ALA A 176 23.87 8.73 -5.38
N ALA A 177 23.65 7.41 -5.34
CA ALA A 177 22.40 6.81 -4.87
C ALA A 177 22.17 7.10 -3.37
N SER A 178 23.21 7.00 -2.53
CA SER A 178 23.13 7.35 -1.10
C SER A 178 22.81 8.84 -0.85
N ALA A 179 23.27 9.74 -1.73
CA ALA A 179 22.88 11.15 -1.68
C ALA A 179 21.43 11.35 -2.14
N ALA A 180 21.03 10.75 -3.26
CA ALA A 180 19.68 10.84 -3.81
C ALA A 180 18.61 10.32 -2.84
N ARG A 181 18.86 9.16 -2.20
CA ARG A 181 17.99 8.59 -1.15
C ARG A 181 17.65 9.60 -0.06
N ARG A 182 18.67 10.27 0.50
CA ARG A 182 18.49 11.23 1.60
C ARG A 182 17.58 12.40 1.22
N VAL A 183 17.66 12.83 -0.04
CA VAL A 183 16.78 13.88 -0.58
C VAL A 183 15.35 13.37 -0.76
N SER A 184 15.19 12.15 -1.29
CA SER A 184 13.87 11.56 -1.59
C SER A 184 13.03 11.26 -0.35
N ALA A 185 13.65 10.90 0.78
CA ALA A 185 12.92 10.68 2.04
C ALA A 185 12.12 11.93 2.48
N ALA A 186 12.68 13.12 2.26
CA ALA A 186 12.01 14.39 2.58
C ALA A 186 10.83 14.67 1.64
N PHE A 187 10.87 14.17 0.39
CA PHE A 187 9.79 14.32 -0.57
C PHE A 187 8.54 13.51 -0.18
N ALA A 188 8.73 12.28 0.32
CA ALA A 188 7.64 11.40 0.76
C ALA A 188 6.75 12.06 1.83
N THR A 189 7.36 12.66 2.85
CA THR A 189 6.62 13.36 3.92
C THR A 189 5.77 14.52 3.40
N ARG A 190 6.22 15.21 2.34
CA ARG A 190 5.44 16.31 1.72
C ARG A 190 4.28 15.80 0.89
N LEU A 191 4.50 14.73 0.15
CA LEU A 191 3.46 14.08 -0.63
C LEU A 191 2.30 13.69 0.30
N GLU A 192 2.61 13.06 1.44
CA GLU A 192 1.63 12.71 2.48
C GLU A 192 0.98 13.96 3.10
N ALA A 193 1.75 15.00 3.40
CA ALA A 193 1.18 16.25 3.96
C ALA A 193 0.19 16.93 2.98
N ALA A 194 0.49 16.91 1.68
CA ALA A 194 -0.30 17.56 0.64
C ALA A 194 -1.52 16.71 0.20
N HIS A 195 -1.32 15.40 0.00
CA HIS A 195 -2.30 14.49 -0.61
C HIS A 195 -2.80 13.37 0.32
N GLY A 196 -2.34 13.33 1.57
CA GLY A 196 -2.72 12.31 2.54
C GLY A 196 -4.22 12.27 2.81
N ILE A 197 -4.73 11.07 3.06
CA ILE A 197 -6.14 10.80 3.30
C ILE A 197 -6.62 11.51 4.57
N ARG A 198 -7.84 12.06 4.54
CA ARG A 198 -8.46 12.77 5.68
C ARG A 198 -9.67 12.00 6.19
N PRO A 199 -9.93 11.97 7.52
CA PRO A 199 -10.85 11.02 8.15
C PRO A 199 -12.30 11.12 7.67
N GLY A 200 -12.74 12.26 7.12
CA GLY A 200 -14.12 12.44 6.65
C GLY A 200 -14.53 11.56 5.47
N TRP A 201 -13.61 10.78 4.89
CA TRP A 201 -13.92 9.82 3.83
C TRP A 201 -14.84 8.69 4.28
N THR A 202 -14.80 8.29 5.56
CA THR A 202 -15.66 7.20 6.07
C THR A 202 -17.13 7.57 6.06
N GLY A 203 -17.44 8.87 6.18
CA GLY A 203 -18.79 9.40 6.06
C GLY A 203 -19.39 9.35 4.65
N TRP A 204 -18.63 8.92 3.63
CA TRP A 204 -19.14 8.75 2.26
C TRP A 204 -19.86 7.42 2.07
N LEU A 205 -19.57 6.45 2.94
CA LEU A 205 -20.01 5.07 2.78
C LEU A 205 -21.49 4.93 3.14
N THR A 206 -22.20 4.17 2.33
CA THR A 206 -23.57 3.70 2.60
C THR A 206 -23.55 2.24 3.04
N ASP A 207 -24.65 1.74 3.61
CA ASP A 207 -24.74 0.35 4.06
C ASP A 207 -24.45 -0.69 2.96
N ASP A 208 -24.78 -0.35 1.70
CA ASP A 208 -24.55 -1.20 0.54
C ASP A 208 -23.15 -1.05 -0.07
N THR A 209 -22.32 -0.14 0.44
CA THR A 209 -20.97 0.08 -0.10
C THR A 209 -20.11 -1.15 0.12
N VAL A 210 -19.66 -1.79 -0.97
CA VAL A 210 -18.81 -3.00 -0.90
C VAL A 210 -17.42 -2.64 -0.35
N VAL A 211 -17.09 -3.17 0.83
CA VAL A 211 -15.77 -3.03 1.45
C VAL A 211 -14.85 -4.17 1.05
N CYS A 212 -15.34 -5.42 1.06
CA CYS A 212 -14.56 -6.59 0.63
C CYS A 212 -15.13 -7.19 -0.65
N ARG A 213 -14.53 -6.85 -1.80
CA ARG A 213 -14.97 -7.38 -3.11
C ARG A 213 -14.93 -8.90 -3.22
N CYS A 214 -13.90 -9.55 -2.66
CA CYS A 214 -13.73 -10.99 -2.84
C CYS A 214 -14.75 -11.84 -2.06
N GLU A 215 -15.37 -11.27 -1.02
CA GLU A 215 -16.31 -11.95 -0.12
C GLU A 215 -17.66 -11.20 -0.08
N GLU A 216 -17.82 -10.22 -0.98
CA GLU A 216 -19.03 -9.39 -1.14
C GLU A 216 -19.53 -8.77 0.16
N VAL A 217 -18.62 -8.37 1.04
CA VAL A 217 -18.97 -7.78 2.34
C VAL A 217 -19.19 -6.28 2.18
N SER A 218 -20.42 -5.83 2.45
CA SER A 218 -20.77 -4.41 2.51
C SER A 218 -20.37 -3.75 3.83
N TYR A 219 -20.30 -2.41 3.81
CA TYR A 219 -20.04 -1.59 4.99
C TYR A 219 -21.09 -1.82 6.08
N GLY A 220 -22.37 -1.81 5.72
CA GLY A 220 -23.48 -2.03 6.66
C GLY A 220 -23.36 -3.40 7.34
N ARG A 221 -23.06 -4.46 6.58
CA ARG A 221 -22.85 -5.82 7.14
C ARG A 221 -21.65 -5.85 8.09
N LEU A 222 -20.54 -5.20 7.72
CA LEU A 222 -19.34 -5.12 8.56
C LEU A 222 -19.66 -4.45 9.91
N MET A 223 -20.30 -3.29 9.87
CA MET A 223 -20.63 -2.50 11.06
C MET A 223 -21.70 -3.15 11.94
N ALA A 224 -22.76 -3.71 11.33
CA ALA A 224 -23.79 -4.44 12.06
C ALA A 224 -23.21 -5.66 12.79
N THR A 225 -22.26 -6.37 12.17
CA THR A 225 -21.59 -7.52 12.81
C THR A 225 -20.68 -7.08 13.96
N ALA A 226 -19.93 -5.98 13.78
CA ALA A 226 -19.12 -5.41 14.85
C ALA A 226 -19.96 -5.00 16.06
N ALA A 227 -21.10 -4.34 15.82
CA ALA A 227 -22.04 -3.97 16.87
C ALA A 227 -22.65 -5.21 17.57
N ALA A 228 -23.13 -6.19 16.81
CA ALA A 228 -23.79 -7.37 17.36
C ALA A 228 -22.87 -8.28 18.19
N THR A 229 -21.58 -8.30 17.87
CA THR A 229 -20.59 -9.13 18.57
C THR A 229 -19.87 -8.39 19.69
N SER A 230 -20.12 -7.07 19.84
CA SER A 230 -19.31 -6.16 20.66
C SER A 230 -17.80 -6.34 20.42
N SER A 231 -17.43 -6.78 19.21
CA SER A 231 -16.08 -7.18 18.88
C SER A 231 -15.40 -6.10 18.07
N SER A 232 -14.24 -5.72 18.56
CA SER A 232 -13.31 -4.76 17.96
C SER A 232 -12.01 -5.44 17.53
N GLY A 233 -11.97 -6.78 17.56
CA GLY A 233 -10.83 -7.58 17.14
C GLY A 233 -10.91 -7.92 15.66
N LEU A 234 -9.82 -7.66 14.92
CA LEU A 234 -9.75 -7.97 13.49
C LEU A 234 -10.00 -9.46 13.23
N ARG A 235 -9.49 -10.32 14.10
CA ARG A 235 -9.59 -11.78 13.94
C ARG A 235 -11.03 -12.24 14.05
N SER A 236 -11.75 -11.76 15.06
CA SER A 236 -13.16 -12.08 15.26
C SER A 236 -13.98 -11.63 14.05
N LEU A 237 -13.79 -10.39 13.62
CA LEU A 237 -14.54 -9.82 12.50
C LEU A 237 -14.23 -10.48 11.16
N LYS A 238 -12.97 -10.88 10.93
CA LYS A 238 -12.63 -11.72 9.78
C LYS A 238 -13.41 -13.03 9.78
N LEU A 239 -13.54 -13.71 10.93
CA LEU A 239 -14.21 -15.01 11.01
C LEU A 239 -15.74 -14.89 10.87
N THR A 240 -16.33 -13.81 11.38
CA THR A 240 -17.79 -13.62 11.36
C THR A 240 -18.29 -12.98 10.06
N THR A 241 -17.54 -12.02 9.50
CA THR A 241 -17.92 -11.31 8.27
C THR A 241 -17.29 -11.89 7.01
N ARG A 242 -16.19 -12.65 7.14
CA ARG A 242 -15.30 -13.08 6.06
C ARG A 242 -14.49 -11.95 5.39
N ALA A 243 -14.66 -10.70 5.80
CA ALA A 243 -13.93 -9.57 5.22
C ALA A 243 -12.41 -9.79 5.33
N GLY A 244 -11.72 -9.82 4.18
CA GLY A 244 -10.28 -10.07 4.11
C GLY A 244 -9.87 -11.54 4.02
N LEU A 245 -10.81 -12.49 3.91
CA LEU A 245 -10.52 -13.93 3.75
C LEU A 245 -10.60 -14.44 2.30
N GLY A 246 -11.06 -13.61 1.36
CA GLY A 246 -11.16 -14.02 -0.05
C GLY A 246 -9.81 -14.19 -0.75
N ILE A 247 -9.79 -14.42 -2.07
CA ILE A 247 -8.57 -14.76 -2.82
C ILE A 247 -7.44 -13.72 -2.71
N CYS A 248 -7.78 -12.42 -2.60
CA CYS A 248 -6.79 -11.37 -2.39
C CYS A 248 -6.21 -11.37 -0.95
N GLN A 249 -6.82 -12.15 -0.05
CA GLN A 249 -6.54 -12.24 1.38
C GLN A 249 -6.66 -10.88 2.10
N GLY A 250 -7.40 -9.92 1.57
CA GLY A 250 -7.49 -8.58 2.18
C GLY A 250 -6.33 -7.66 1.83
N ARG A 251 -5.59 -7.97 0.76
CA ARG A 251 -4.63 -7.02 0.14
C ARG A 251 -5.26 -5.74 -0.39
N VAL A 252 -6.56 -5.76 -0.64
CA VAL A 252 -7.34 -4.63 -1.15
C VAL A 252 -8.13 -3.99 -0.03
N CYS A 253 -8.95 -4.77 0.68
CA CYS A 253 -9.84 -4.23 1.71
C CYS A 253 -9.20 -4.10 3.09
N GLY A 254 -8.04 -4.71 3.35
CA GLY A 254 -7.54 -4.93 4.71
C GLY A 254 -7.30 -3.66 5.50
N ARG A 255 -6.58 -2.69 4.91
CA ARG A 255 -6.38 -1.37 5.53
C ARG A 255 -7.68 -0.61 5.75
N THR A 256 -8.59 -0.66 4.78
CA THR A 256 -9.91 -0.02 4.87
C THR A 256 -10.72 -0.63 6.01
N VAL A 257 -10.77 -1.95 6.12
CA VAL A 257 -11.44 -2.68 7.21
C VAL A 257 -10.84 -2.28 8.55
N GLU A 258 -9.50 -2.26 8.68
CA GLU A 258 -8.85 -1.85 9.92
C GLU A 258 -9.15 -0.39 10.29
N SER A 259 -9.17 0.51 9.31
CA SER A 259 -9.50 1.92 9.53
C SER A 259 -10.94 2.09 10.03
N LEU A 260 -11.90 1.46 9.35
CA LEU A 260 -13.33 1.55 9.71
C LEU A 260 -13.60 0.98 11.10
N LEU A 261 -12.96 -0.14 11.44
CA LEU A 261 -13.08 -0.77 12.76
C LEU A 261 -12.31 -0.02 13.84
N GLY A 262 -11.18 0.60 13.50
CA GLY A 262 -10.39 1.43 14.41
C GLY A 262 -11.11 2.74 14.77
N GLU A 263 -11.80 3.36 13.82
CA GLU A 263 -12.66 4.54 14.07
C GLU A 263 -13.87 4.18 14.94
N ALA A 264 -14.46 2.98 14.75
CA ALA A 264 -15.56 2.49 15.59
C ALA A 264 -15.17 2.25 17.05
N VAL A 265 -13.86 2.18 17.35
CA VAL A 265 -13.29 1.87 18.67
C VAL A 265 -12.52 3.09 19.15
N THR A 266 -13.25 4.19 19.41
CA THR A 266 -12.68 5.30 20.18
C THR A 266 -12.86 4.97 21.66
N ASP A 267 -11.90 4.26 22.27
CA ASP A 267 -11.84 4.15 23.72
C ASP A 267 -11.23 5.44 24.29
N ALA A 268 -12.09 6.28 24.87
CA ALA A 268 -11.74 7.55 25.50
C ALA A 268 -10.77 7.39 26.70
N ALA A 269 -10.53 6.17 27.19
CA ALA A 269 -9.70 5.93 28.38
C ALA A 269 -8.25 5.50 28.08
N SER A 270 -7.95 4.91 26.92
CA SER A 270 -6.63 4.27 26.69
C SER A 270 -5.73 4.99 25.68
N GLY A 271 -6.24 5.97 24.91
CA GLY A 271 -5.45 6.75 23.95
C GLY A 271 -4.76 5.92 22.85
N ARG A 272 -5.08 4.63 22.72
CA ARG A 272 -4.55 3.73 21.69
C ARG A 272 -5.53 3.66 20.53
N LEU A 273 -5.18 4.26 19.40
CA LEU A 273 -5.80 3.90 18.11
C LEU A 273 -5.38 2.48 17.74
N GLY A 274 -6.34 1.55 17.62
CA GLY A 274 -6.07 0.23 17.07
C GLY A 274 -7.03 -0.87 17.54
N LEU A 275 -7.02 -1.97 16.80
CA LEU A 275 -7.81 -3.16 17.10
C LEU A 275 -7.28 -3.84 18.38
N ILE A 276 -8.21 -4.31 19.23
CA ILE A 276 -7.88 -4.80 20.59
C ILE A 276 -6.94 -6.02 20.57
N ASP A 277 -6.96 -6.81 19.49
CA ASP A 277 -6.22 -8.07 19.39
C ASP A 277 -4.81 -7.93 18.80
N GLY A 278 -4.36 -6.72 18.45
CA GLY A 278 -3.04 -6.49 17.83
C GLY A 278 -2.85 -7.24 16.50
N ALA A 279 -3.93 -7.79 15.93
CA ALA A 279 -3.90 -8.49 14.66
C ALA A 279 -3.89 -7.46 13.53
N THR A 280 -3.10 -7.76 12.49
CA THR A 280 -3.04 -6.95 11.27
C THR A 280 -3.43 -7.81 10.07
N THR A 281 -3.89 -7.17 9.01
CA THR A 281 -4.15 -7.79 7.72
C THR A 281 -2.87 -8.16 6.98
N ASP A 282 -1.74 -7.56 7.35
CA ASP A 282 -0.43 -7.81 6.76
C ASP A 282 0.23 -9.11 7.26
N ARG A 283 -0.19 -9.65 8.41
CA ARG A 283 0.30 -10.94 8.93
C ARG A 283 -0.34 -12.11 8.20
N ARG A 284 0.44 -12.81 7.39
CA ARG A 284 0.01 -13.98 6.60
C ARG A 284 1.04 -15.11 6.69
N PRO A 285 0.62 -16.36 6.96
CA PRO A 285 1.53 -17.49 6.92
C PRO A 285 2.09 -17.77 5.51
N ILE A 286 1.31 -17.49 4.47
CA ILE A 286 1.68 -17.74 3.07
C ILE A 286 1.60 -16.41 2.29
N ALA A 287 2.71 -16.03 1.66
CA ALA A 287 2.82 -14.77 0.92
C ALA A 287 2.03 -14.80 -0.40
N ALA A 288 1.98 -15.93 -1.10
CA ALA A 288 1.22 -16.10 -2.34
C ALA A 288 0.53 -17.46 -2.38
N PRO A 289 -0.68 -17.58 -2.93
CA PRO A 289 -1.32 -18.88 -3.11
C PRO A 289 -0.42 -19.84 -3.89
N LEU A 290 -0.21 -21.03 -3.35
CA LEU A 290 0.50 -22.15 -3.97
C LEU A 290 -0.48 -23.29 -4.17
N ARG A 291 -0.40 -23.99 -5.31
CA ARG A 291 -1.21 -25.18 -5.50
C ARG A 291 -0.68 -26.29 -4.61
N LEU A 292 -1.56 -27.07 -4.02
CA LEU A 292 -1.15 -28.22 -3.20
C LEU A 292 -0.28 -29.21 -3.99
N GLY A 293 -0.54 -29.38 -5.28
CA GLY A 293 0.29 -30.22 -6.15
C GLY A 293 1.72 -29.70 -6.35
N GLU A 294 1.93 -28.38 -6.34
CA GLU A 294 3.28 -27.77 -6.43
C GLU A 294 4.05 -28.01 -5.13
N LEU A 295 3.38 -27.86 -3.98
CA LEU A 295 3.96 -28.15 -2.67
C LEU A 295 4.31 -29.65 -2.53
N ALA A 296 3.45 -30.53 -3.05
CA ALA A 296 3.67 -31.97 -3.01
C ALA A 296 4.79 -32.43 -3.96
N ALA A 297 4.93 -31.81 -5.14
CA ALA A 297 5.96 -32.15 -6.13
C ALA A 297 7.39 -31.77 -5.70
N GLY A 298 7.55 -30.76 -4.83
CA GLY A 298 8.85 -30.39 -4.25
C GLY A 298 9.38 -31.36 -3.20
N VAL A 299 8.58 -32.37 -2.83
CA VAL A 299 8.95 -33.47 -1.94
C VAL A 299 9.08 -34.74 -2.78
N GLU A 300 10.06 -34.79 -3.68
CA GLU A 300 10.54 -36.12 -4.10
C GLU A 300 11.17 -36.74 -2.85
N PRO A 301 10.65 -37.87 -2.33
CA PRO A 301 11.32 -38.58 -1.25
C PRO A 301 12.69 -38.95 -1.77
N ASP A 302 13.73 -38.47 -1.09
CA ASP A 302 15.13 -38.81 -1.34
C ASP A 302 15.21 -40.31 -1.64
N ARG A 303 15.36 -40.64 -2.93
CA ARG A 303 15.44 -42.02 -3.39
C ARG A 303 16.80 -42.51 -2.95
N ALA A 304 16.83 -43.04 -1.73
CA ALA A 304 17.81 -43.92 -1.15
C ALA A 304 19.26 -43.62 -1.56
N ALA A 305 20.01 -42.99 -0.66
CA ALA A 305 21.40 -43.39 -0.47
C ALA A 305 21.42 -44.91 -0.22
N GLU A 306 21.58 -45.70 -1.28
CA GLU A 306 21.89 -47.12 -1.18
C GLU A 306 23.11 -47.25 -0.25
N PRO A 307 23.06 -48.08 0.81
CA PRO A 307 24.23 -48.35 1.61
C PRO A 307 25.28 -48.95 0.69
N ASN A 308 26.38 -48.22 0.52
CA ASN A 308 27.53 -48.57 -0.30
C ASN A 308 28.03 -49.98 0.08
N ALA A 309 27.59 -50.98 -0.68
CA ALA A 309 27.82 -52.38 -0.37
C ALA A 309 29.18 -52.86 -0.87
N HIS A 310 30.28 -52.14 -0.65
CA HIS A 310 31.64 -52.61 -0.92
C HIS A 310 32.60 -52.23 0.21
N ALA A 311 32.50 -52.96 1.33
CA ALA A 311 33.63 -53.13 2.23
C ALA A 311 34.45 -54.36 1.77
N PRO A 312 35.75 -54.23 1.45
CA PRO A 312 36.56 -55.38 1.10
C PRO A 312 36.81 -56.24 2.35
N THR A 313 36.43 -57.51 2.25
CA THR A 313 36.72 -58.54 3.24
C THR A 313 38.23 -58.81 3.29
N SER A 314 38.84 -58.45 4.42
CA SER A 314 40.16 -58.93 4.81
C SER A 314 40.14 -60.46 4.90
N THR A 315 40.78 -61.14 3.95
CA THR A 315 41.19 -62.53 4.11
C THR A 315 42.68 -62.58 4.43
N LYS A 316 42.99 -63.15 5.60
CA LYS A 316 44.32 -63.57 6.02
C LYS A 316 44.81 -64.71 5.10
N GLY A 317 46.10 -64.73 4.79
CA GLY A 317 46.79 -65.87 4.19
C GLY A 317 48.28 -65.79 4.46
N HIS A 318 48.78 -66.77 5.21
CA HIS A 318 50.13 -66.89 5.75
C HIS A 318 51.24 -67.12 4.70
N ALA A 319 52.42 -66.59 4.99
CA ALA A 319 53.69 -67.31 4.99
C ALA A 319 54.56 -66.76 6.12
#